data_AF-A0A2G9TA79-F1
#
_entry.id   AF-A0A2G9TA79-F1
#
_cell.length_a   1.000
_cell.length_b   1.000
_cell.length_c   1.000
_cell.angle_alpha   90.00
_cell.angle_beta   90.00
_cell.angle_gamma   90.00
#
_symmetry.space_group_name_H-M   'P 1'
#
loop_
_entity.id
_entity.type
_entity.pdbx_description
1 polymer ?
#
loop_
_entity_poly.entity_id
_entity_poly.type
_entity_poly.pdbx_seq_one_letter_code
_entity_poly.pdbx_strand_id
1 'polypeptide(L)'
;LLKQMDFSGGKFSLYFMGYKKADEIPQGEKERNHFALSTLATIELTHNWGTENQPEFSYHNGNKEPKGFGHIGIVVPDVEKACERFEKMGVKFVKKPQDGTMKGLAFIQDPDGYWIEIFNPRNVC
;
A
#
# COMPACT_ATOMS: atom_id res chain seq x y z
N LEU A 1 2.84 -11.17 -1.49
CA LEU A 1 1.95 -11.32 -2.65
C LEU A 1 1.07 -12.54 -2.43
N LEU A 2 -0.24 -12.33 -2.29
CA LEU A 2 -1.23 -13.41 -2.15
C LEU A 2 -1.47 -14.09 -3.50
N LYS A 3 -1.74 -13.30 -4.55
CA LYS A 3 -1.97 -13.79 -5.92
C LYS A 3 -1.69 -12.68 -6.94
N GLN A 4 -1.19 -13.06 -8.11
CA GLN A 4 -1.19 -12.24 -9.32
C GLN A 4 -2.16 -12.86 -10.33
N MET A 5 -2.96 -12.05 -11.01
CA MET A 5 -3.87 -12.48 -12.09
C MET A 5 -3.64 -11.62 -13.34
N ASP A 6 -3.38 -12.25 -14.48
CA ASP A 6 -3.11 -11.56 -15.74
C ASP A 6 -4.30 -11.66 -16.69
N PHE A 7 -4.72 -10.52 -17.25
CA PHE A 7 -5.86 -10.43 -18.16
C PHE A 7 -5.39 -9.90 -19.52
N SER A 8 -4.84 -10.78 -20.35
CA SER A 8 -4.23 -10.43 -21.64
C SER A 8 -5.19 -9.72 -22.60
N GLY A 9 -6.48 -10.12 -22.62
CA GLY A 9 -7.50 -9.47 -23.43
C GLY A 9 -7.78 -8.02 -23.02
N GLY A 10 -7.62 -7.70 -21.73
CA GLY A 10 -7.78 -6.35 -21.18
C GLY A 10 -6.48 -5.56 -21.04
N LYS A 11 -5.32 -6.22 -21.24
CA LYS A 11 -3.98 -5.68 -21.04
C LYS A 11 -3.75 -5.10 -19.63
N PHE A 12 -4.08 -5.85 -18.60
CA PHE A 12 -3.75 -5.50 -17.22
C PHE A 12 -3.45 -6.72 -16.37
N SER A 13 -2.77 -6.49 -15.26
CA SER A 13 -2.51 -7.47 -14.20
C SER A 13 -3.04 -6.95 -12.86
N LEU A 14 -3.55 -7.86 -12.03
CA LEU A 14 -3.97 -7.58 -10.65
C LEU A 14 -3.02 -8.24 -9.68
N TYR A 15 -2.56 -7.49 -8.68
CA TYR A 15 -1.70 -7.99 -7.60
C TYR A 15 -2.41 -7.84 -6.26
N PHE A 16 -2.73 -8.96 -5.62
CA PHE A 16 -3.40 -9.00 -4.33
C PHE A 16 -2.35 -9.08 -3.21
N MET A 17 -2.28 -8.03 -2.39
CA MET A 17 -1.31 -7.85 -1.32
C MET A 17 -1.99 -7.92 0.05
N GLY A 18 -1.45 -8.70 0.98
CA GLY A 18 -2.00 -8.82 2.33
C GLY A 18 -1.04 -9.49 3.30
N TYR A 19 -1.34 -9.38 4.59
CA TYR A 19 -0.52 -9.92 5.69
C TYR A 19 -0.84 -11.39 5.96
N LYS A 20 -0.19 -12.28 5.21
CA LYS A 20 -0.25 -13.73 5.40
C LYS A 20 1.14 -14.34 5.32
N LYS A 21 1.38 -15.40 6.09
CA LYS A 21 2.61 -16.17 5.96
C LYS A 21 2.58 -16.97 4.66
N ALA A 22 3.76 -17.26 4.11
CA ALA A 22 3.86 -17.95 2.82
C ALA A 22 3.29 -19.39 2.87
N ASP A 23 3.37 -20.06 4.02
CA ASP A 23 2.85 -21.40 4.26
C ASP A 23 1.31 -21.44 4.40
N GLU A 24 0.66 -20.32 4.71
CA GLU A 24 -0.80 -20.19 4.68
C GLU A 24 -1.36 -20.10 3.25
N ILE A 25 -0.53 -19.74 2.26
CA ILE A 25 -0.98 -19.50 0.88
C ILE A 25 -1.08 -20.85 0.15
N PRO A 26 -2.28 -21.28 -0.28
CA PRO A 26 -2.44 -22.54 -0.98
C PRO A 26 -1.76 -22.51 -2.36
N GLN A 27 -1.27 -23.68 -2.80
CA GLN A 27 -0.55 -23.83 -4.07
C GLN A 27 -1.51 -23.99 -5.27
N GLY A 28 -2.67 -24.61 -5.05
CA GLY A 28 -3.68 -24.83 -6.08
C GLY A 28 -4.25 -23.51 -6.59
N GLU A 29 -4.41 -23.38 -7.91
CA GLU A 29 -4.79 -22.12 -8.53
C GLU A 29 -6.16 -21.61 -8.06
N LYS A 30 -7.16 -22.48 -8.03
CA LYS A 30 -8.53 -22.14 -7.65
C LYS A 30 -8.61 -21.76 -6.17
N GLU A 31 -7.93 -22.52 -5.32
CA GLU A 31 -7.84 -22.28 -3.88
C GLU A 31 -7.12 -20.98 -3.59
N ARG A 32 -6.03 -20.69 -4.33
CA ARG A 32 -5.27 -19.44 -4.19
C ARG A 32 -6.06 -18.22 -4.63
N ASN A 33 -6.88 -18.34 -5.68
CA ASN A 33 -7.80 -17.28 -6.10
C ASN A 33 -8.82 -16.98 -5.00
N HIS A 34 -9.49 -18.02 -4.49
CA HIS A 34 -10.44 -17.86 -3.39
C HIS A 34 -9.76 -17.26 -2.14
N PHE A 35 -8.59 -17.75 -1.78
CA PHE A 35 -7.82 -17.27 -0.63
C PHE A 35 -7.48 -15.78 -0.74
N ALA A 36 -6.95 -15.33 -1.89
CA ALA A 36 -6.61 -13.93 -2.10
C ALA A 36 -7.85 -13.01 -2.03
N LEU A 37 -8.95 -13.41 -2.66
CA LEU A 37 -10.19 -12.62 -2.72
C LEU A 37 -10.99 -12.59 -1.40
N SER A 38 -10.76 -13.55 -0.52
CA SER A 38 -11.43 -13.65 0.79
C SER A 38 -10.56 -13.21 1.97
N THR A 39 -9.27 -12.92 1.75
CA THR A 39 -8.38 -12.45 2.81
C THR A 39 -8.72 -11.01 3.19
N LEU A 40 -9.05 -10.79 4.46
CA LEU A 40 -9.37 -9.46 5.00
C LEU A 40 -8.17 -8.50 4.85
N ALA A 41 -8.49 -7.22 4.66
CA ALA A 41 -7.52 -6.13 4.49
C ALA A 41 -6.52 -6.37 3.34
N THR A 42 -6.96 -7.05 2.28
CA THR A 42 -6.20 -7.19 1.04
C THR A 42 -6.25 -5.89 0.24
N ILE A 43 -5.12 -5.49 -0.33
CA ILE A 43 -5.00 -4.41 -1.31
C ILE A 43 -4.84 -5.04 -2.68
N GLU A 44 -5.75 -4.71 -3.60
CA GLU A 44 -5.63 -5.05 -5.01
C GLU A 44 -4.93 -3.89 -5.74
N LEU A 45 -3.78 -4.15 -6.35
CA LEU A 45 -3.06 -3.20 -7.19
C LEU A 45 -3.28 -3.56 -8.66
N THR A 46 -3.82 -2.62 -9.43
CA THR A 46 -4.07 -2.80 -10.87
C THR A 46 -2.93 -2.20 -11.68
N HIS A 47 -2.20 -3.05 -12.39
CA HIS A 47 -1.19 -2.64 -13.35
C HIS A 47 -1.77 -2.68 -14.77
N ASN A 48 -2.11 -1.51 -15.31
CA ASN A 48 -2.46 -1.38 -16.73
C ASN A 48 -1.17 -1.43 -17.55
N TRP A 49 -1.06 -2.37 -18.47
CA TRP A 49 0.20 -2.64 -19.16
C TRP A 49 0.65 -1.45 -20.02
N GLY A 50 1.93 -1.12 -19.92
CA GLY A 50 2.57 -0.06 -20.70
C GLY A 50 2.53 1.32 -20.07
N THR A 51 1.86 1.52 -18.92
CA THR A 51 1.93 2.79 -18.18
C THR A 51 3.34 3.06 -17.66
N GLU A 52 4.10 2.01 -17.34
CA GLU A 52 5.50 2.09 -16.92
C GLU A 52 6.44 2.66 -18.00
N ASN A 53 6.02 2.63 -19.27
CA ASN A 53 6.78 3.17 -20.41
C ASN A 53 6.29 4.57 -20.84
N GLN A 54 5.36 5.18 -20.09
CA GLN A 54 4.78 6.48 -20.38
C GLN A 54 5.27 7.50 -19.33
N PRO A 55 6.34 8.27 -19.61
CA PRO A 55 6.95 9.16 -18.61
C PRO A 55 6.03 10.28 -18.11
N GLU A 56 5.03 10.67 -18.91
CA GLU A 56 4.04 11.70 -18.56
C GLU A 56 2.81 11.12 -17.84
N PHE A 57 2.71 9.79 -17.73
CA PHE A 57 1.58 9.14 -17.05
C PHE A 57 1.81 9.11 -15.54
N SER A 58 0.79 9.49 -14.77
CA SER A 58 0.78 9.35 -13.32
C SER A 58 -0.65 9.15 -12.82
N TYR A 59 -0.83 8.33 -11.79
CA TYR A 59 -2.10 8.24 -11.10
C TYR A 59 -2.31 9.44 -10.17
N HIS A 60 -3.57 9.81 -9.94
CA HIS A 60 -3.93 10.86 -8.99
C HIS A 60 -4.13 10.26 -7.60
N ASN A 61 -3.38 10.75 -6.62
CA ASN A 61 -3.42 10.21 -5.26
C ASN A 61 -4.61 10.66 -4.40
N GLY A 62 -5.45 11.58 -4.91
CA GLY A 62 -6.67 12.06 -4.25
C GLY A 62 -6.49 13.13 -3.19
N ASN A 63 -5.25 13.50 -2.83
CA ASN A 63 -4.96 14.51 -1.79
C ASN A 63 -4.79 15.94 -2.36
N LYS A 64 -4.87 16.11 -3.68
CA LYS A 64 -4.95 17.40 -4.40
C LYS A 64 -6.32 17.50 -5.09
N GLU A 65 -6.66 18.68 -5.60
CA GLU A 65 -7.92 18.85 -6.34
C GLU A 65 -7.87 18.10 -7.68
N PRO A 66 -8.92 17.35 -8.06
CA PRO A 66 -10.14 17.08 -7.29
C PRO A 66 -9.90 16.05 -6.17
N LYS A 67 -10.28 16.42 -4.94
CA LYS A 67 -10.07 15.55 -3.77
C LYS A 67 -11.03 14.36 -3.74
N GLY A 68 -10.59 13.26 -3.13
CA GLY A 68 -11.39 12.03 -2.99
C GLY A 68 -10.78 11.06 -1.99
N PHE A 69 -10.21 9.95 -2.49
CA PHE A 69 -9.41 9.03 -1.66
C PHE A 69 -8.28 9.78 -0.93
N GLY A 70 -8.04 9.44 0.34
CA GLY A 70 -6.98 10.04 1.14
C GLY A 70 -5.75 9.14 1.25
N HIS A 71 -5.89 8.02 1.96
CA HIS A 71 -4.78 7.14 2.28
C HIS A 71 -5.28 5.76 2.72
N ILE A 72 -4.36 4.79 2.74
CA ILE A 72 -4.49 3.58 3.54
C ILE A 72 -3.74 3.77 4.86
N GLY A 73 -4.03 2.93 5.86
CA GLY A 73 -3.34 2.95 7.16
C GLY A 73 -2.71 1.61 7.50
N ILE A 74 -1.50 1.64 8.04
CA ILE A 74 -0.78 0.47 8.55
C ILE A 74 -0.48 0.67 10.03
N VAL A 75 -1.01 -0.26 10.83
CA VAL A 75 -0.73 -0.34 12.26
C VAL A 75 0.65 -0.95 12.48
N VAL A 76 1.46 -0.27 13.28
CA VAL A 76 2.79 -0.73 13.69
C VAL A 76 2.92 -0.74 15.22
N PRO A 77 3.76 -1.62 15.79
CA PRO A 77 3.99 -1.64 17.23
C PRO A 77 4.78 -0.42 17.74
N ASP A 78 5.63 0.16 16.89
CA ASP A 78 6.51 1.29 17.23
C ASP A 78 6.68 2.18 15.99
N VAL A 79 6.07 3.37 16.04
CA VAL A 79 6.05 4.32 14.91
C VAL A 79 7.43 4.91 14.65
N GLU A 80 8.21 5.21 15.70
CA GLU A 80 9.55 5.77 15.57
C GLU A 80 10.49 4.76 14.90
N LYS A 81 10.53 3.53 15.40
CA LYS A 81 11.39 2.48 14.80
C LYS A 81 10.99 2.15 13.37
N ALA A 82 9.70 2.15 13.05
CA ALA A 82 9.23 1.96 11.69
C ALA A 82 9.73 3.10 10.78
N CYS A 83 9.61 4.35 11.23
CA CYS A 83 10.03 5.52 10.47
C CYS A 83 11.55 5.60 10.31
N GLU A 84 12.34 5.28 11.33
CA GLU A 84 13.80 5.18 11.21
C GLU A 84 14.22 4.18 10.13
N ARG A 85 13.53 3.03 10.04
CA ARG A 85 13.76 2.05 8.99
C ARG A 85 13.39 2.61 7.62
N PHE A 86 12.26 3.29 7.50
CA PHE A 86 11.81 3.92 6.25
C PHE A 86 12.80 4.98 5.76
N GLU A 87 13.33 5.82 6.66
CA GLU A 87 14.36 6.81 6.32
C GLU A 87 15.64 6.16 5.81
N LYS A 88 16.12 5.10 6.47
CA LYS A 88 17.29 4.33 6.02
C LYS A 88 17.10 3.69 4.64
N MET A 89 15.86 3.40 4.27
CA MET A 89 15.49 2.85 2.96
C MET A 89 15.22 3.94 1.91
N GLY A 90 15.33 5.23 2.25
CA GLY A 90 15.07 6.34 1.33
C GLY A 90 13.58 6.52 1.01
N VAL A 91 12.67 6.05 1.86
CA VAL A 91 11.22 6.24 1.68
C VAL A 91 10.88 7.73 1.83
N LYS A 92 9.99 8.21 0.96
CA LYS A 92 9.53 9.60 0.98
C LYS A 92 8.47 9.81 2.05
N PHE A 93 8.67 10.83 2.89
CA PHE A 93 7.72 11.25 3.91
C PHE A 93 6.88 12.43 3.44
N VAL A 94 5.59 12.38 3.75
CA VAL A 94 4.67 13.53 3.70
C VAL A 94 4.70 14.27 5.04
N LYS A 95 4.74 13.52 6.14
CA LYS A 95 4.78 14.02 7.52
C LYS A 95 5.56 13.04 8.39
N LYS A 96 6.58 13.49 9.12
CA LYS A 96 7.30 12.65 10.09
C LYS A 96 6.54 12.51 11.41
N PRO A 97 6.85 11.49 12.25
CA PRO A 97 6.19 11.27 13.54
C PRO A 97 6.16 12.49 14.47
N GLN A 98 7.21 13.32 14.39
CA GLN A 98 7.44 14.47 15.25
C GLN A 98 6.94 15.79 14.65
N ASP A 99 6.50 15.78 13.38
CA ASP A 99 6.03 16.98 12.70
C ASP A 99 4.57 17.27 13.06
N GLY A 100 4.22 18.56 13.18
CA GLY A 100 2.84 19.00 13.38
C GLY A 100 2.32 18.87 14.83
N THR A 101 1.01 19.00 15.00
CA THR A 101 0.35 18.99 16.32
C THR A 101 0.10 17.59 16.85
N MET A 102 -0.18 16.62 15.97
CA MET A 102 -0.36 15.21 16.34
C MET A 102 0.98 14.48 16.28
N LYS A 103 1.53 14.19 17.46
CA LYS A 103 2.76 13.40 17.63
C LYS A 103 2.46 11.90 17.61
N GLY A 104 3.45 11.10 17.22
CA GLY A 104 3.32 9.63 17.20
C GLY A 104 2.57 9.09 15.99
N LEU A 105 2.44 9.91 14.93
CA LEU A 105 1.79 9.58 13.68
C LEU A 105 2.60 10.08 12.48
N ALA A 106 2.80 9.24 11.47
CA ALA A 106 3.50 9.60 10.24
C ALA A 106 2.69 9.29 8.97
N PHE A 107 3.04 9.98 7.89
CA PHE A 107 2.57 9.68 6.54
C PHE A 107 3.77 9.51 5.61
N ILE A 108 3.81 8.39 4.90
CA ILE A 108 4.79 8.10 3.83
C ILE A 108 4.10 8.06 2.48
N GLN A 109 4.89 8.04 1.39
CA GLN A 109 4.40 7.85 0.03
C GLN A 109 4.91 6.53 -0.56
N ASP A 110 4.03 5.86 -1.32
CA ASP A 110 4.43 4.80 -2.24
C ASP A 110 5.01 5.38 -3.56
N PRO A 111 5.46 4.54 -4.51
CA PRO A 111 6.01 5.01 -5.80
C PRO A 111 5.04 5.85 -6.65
N ASP A 112 3.74 5.58 -6.59
CA ASP A 112 2.69 6.34 -7.28
C ASP A 112 2.28 7.62 -6.53
N GLY A 113 2.80 7.81 -5.32
CA GLY A 113 2.57 8.98 -4.49
C GLY A 113 1.33 8.88 -3.61
N TYR A 114 0.67 7.73 -3.52
CA TYR A 114 -0.40 7.47 -2.57
C TYR A 114 0.12 7.57 -1.13
N TRP A 115 -0.71 8.14 -0.26
CA TRP A 115 -0.34 8.33 1.13
C TRP A 115 -0.62 7.06 1.93
N ILE A 116 0.30 6.72 2.81
CA ILE A 116 0.19 5.60 3.74
C ILE A 116 0.41 6.14 5.15
N GLU A 117 -0.62 6.06 5.97
CA GLU A 117 -0.57 6.43 7.38
C GLU A 117 0.12 5.32 8.19
N ILE A 118 1.06 5.71 9.05
CA ILE A 118 1.80 4.81 9.94
C ILE A 118 1.48 5.22 11.37
N PHE A 119 0.84 4.31 12.11
CA PHE A 119 0.31 4.63 13.43
C PHE A 119 0.34 3.45 14.39
N ASN A 120 0.28 3.77 15.69
CA ASN A 120 -0.02 2.80 16.73
C ASN A 120 -1.32 3.24 17.42
N PRO A 121 -2.37 2.39 17.45
CA PRO A 121 -3.63 2.71 18.11
C PRO A 121 -3.49 3.21 19.55
N ARG A 122 -2.47 2.72 20.29
CA ARG A 122 -2.22 3.15 21.67
C ARG A 122 -1.69 4.59 21.80
N ASN A 123 -1.22 5.18 20.71
CA ASN A 123 -0.67 6.54 20.68
C ASN A 123 -1.67 7.55 20.10
N VAL A 124 -2.71 7.07 19.41
CA VAL A 124 -3.69 7.89 18.68
C VAL A 124 -5.04 7.96 19.41
N CYS A 125 -5.36 6.94 20.23
CA CYS A 125 -6.57 6.88 21.05
C CYS A 125 -6.29 7.14 22.52
#